data_AF-A0AAV1SEZ0-F1
#
_entry.id   AF-A0AAV1SEZ0-F1
#
_cell.length_a   1.000
_cell.length_b   1.000
_cell.length_c   1.000
_cell.angle_alpha   90.00
_cell.angle_beta   90.00
_cell.angle_gamma   90.00
#
_symmetry.space_group_name_H-M   'P 1'
#
loop_
_entity.id
_entity.type
_entity.pdbx_description
1 polymer ?
#
loop_
_entity_poly.entity_id
_entity_poly.type
_entity_poly.pdbx_seq_one_letter_code
_entity_poly.pdbx_strand_id
1 'polypeptide(L)'
;MGYMHLLSLFFTQIILLLVLLLVAETTAKVPAIIVFGDSSVDAGNNNVISTVLKSNFQPYGRDFEGGHPTGRFCNGRIPPDFISEAFGLKPSIPAYLDPSYSISDFATGVCFASAGTGYDNATSNVLNVIPLWKELEYYKDYQNKLRAYVGNRKANEIFSEALYLMSLGTNDFLENYYTFPTRRSQFTVRQYEDFLVGLARNFITELYHLGGRKISLTGVPPMGCLPLERTTNIMGQHDCLQDYNNVAVEFNGKLERLVSQLKRELPGLRMLFTSTTYDIFYQIIRSPAAYGKLYSSFTKEF
;
A
#
# COMPACT_ATOMS: atom_id res chain seq x y z
N MET A 1 -2.23 -27.02 58.50
CA MET A 1 -1.40 -26.34 57.47
C MET A 1 -1.58 -26.91 56.05
N GLY A 2 -1.60 -28.23 55.84
CA GLY A 2 -1.69 -28.81 54.48
C GLY A 2 -2.96 -28.50 53.68
N TYR A 3 -4.13 -28.39 54.33
CA TYR A 3 -5.40 -28.15 53.63
C TYR A 3 -5.51 -26.76 53.00
N MET A 4 -4.97 -25.73 53.67
CA MET A 4 -4.91 -24.37 53.13
C MET A 4 -3.97 -24.25 51.94
N HIS A 5 -2.86 -25.00 51.92
CA HIS A 5 -1.95 -25.04 50.78
C HIS A 5 -2.59 -25.71 49.56
N LEU A 6 -3.35 -26.79 49.76
CA LEU A 6 -4.06 -27.48 48.66
C LEU A 6 -5.11 -26.57 48.02
N LEU A 7 -5.90 -25.85 48.84
CA LEU A 7 -6.90 -24.89 48.36
C LEU A 7 -6.26 -23.73 47.60
N SER A 8 -5.13 -23.21 48.09
CA SER A 8 -4.38 -22.16 47.41
C SER A 8 -3.86 -22.60 46.04
N LEU A 9 -3.30 -23.80 45.94
CA LEU A 9 -2.82 -24.38 44.68
C LEU A 9 -3.96 -24.56 43.67
N PHE A 10 -5.10 -25.08 44.12
CA PHE A 10 -6.28 -25.28 43.27
C PHE A 10 -6.84 -23.95 42.75
N PHE A 11 -6.87 -22.92 43.60
CA PHE A 11 -7.30 -21.58 43.22
C PHE A 11 -6.34 -20.93 42.20
N THR A 12 -5.02 -21.10 42.38
CA THR A 12 -4.03 -20.62 41.41
C THR A 12 -4.11 -21.34 40.06
N GLN A 13 -4.40 -22.64 40.04
CA GLN A 13 -4.60 -23.39 38.79
C GLN A 13 -5.88 -22.96 38.06
N ILE A 14 -6.96 -22.69 38.78
CA ILE A 14 -8.21 -22.15 38.20
C ILE A 14 -7.97 -20.75 37.64
N ILE A 15 -7.26 -19.89 38.37
CA ILE A 15 -6.91 -18.55 37.86
C ILE A 15 -6.01 -18.65 36.63
N LEU A 16 -5.02 -19.54 36.62
CA LEU A 16 -4.16 -19.74 35.44
C LEU A 16 -4.94 -20.27 34.25
N LEU A 17 -5.86 -21.23 34.46
CA LEU A 17 -6.73 -21.75 33.40
C LEU A 17 -7.70 -20.68 32.88
N LEU A 18 -8.28 -19.88 33.77
CA LEU A 18 -9.11 -18.74 33.41
C LEU A 18 -8.29 -17.68 32.65
N VAL A 19 -7.06 -17.38 33.09
CA VAL A 19 -6.15 -16.45 32.38
C VAL A 19 -5.76 -17.01 31.02
N LEU A 20 -5.51 -18.31 30.87
CA LEU A 20 -5.24 -18.96 29.58
C LEU A 20 -6.47 -18.96 28.65
N LEU A 21 -7.69 -19.05 29.20
CA LEU A 21 -8.96 -18.88 28.48
C LEU A 21 -9.29 -17.40 28.19
N LEU A 22 -8.75 -16.47 28.99
CA LEU A 22 -8.85 -15.01 28.89
C LEU A 22 -7.68 -14.37 28.13
N VAL A 23 -6.69 -15.14 27.70
CA VAL A 23 -5.91 -14.79 26.51
C VAL A 23 -6.91 -14.86 25.37
N ALA A 24 -7.70 -13.79 25.27
CA ALA A 24 -8.57 -13.54 24.16
C ALA A 24 -7.69 -13.79 22.95
N GLU A 25 -8.11 -14.72 22.09
CA GLU A 25 -7.63 -14.69 20.73
C GLU A 25 -7.85 -13.25 20.28
N THR A 26 -6.77 -12.48 20.16
CA THR A 26 -6.79 -11.24 19.42
C THR A 26 -6.99 -11.65 17.98
N THR A 27 -8.23 -12.03 17.67
CA THR A 27 -8.64 -12.40 16.34
C THR A 27 -8.37 -11.18 15.49
N ALA A 28 -7.58 -11.38 14.43
CA ALA A 28 -7.25 -10.30 13.54
C ALA A 28 -8.56 -9.67 13.04
N LYS A 29 -8.69 -8.34 13.13
CA LYS A 29 -9.99 -7.69 12.84
C LYS A 29 -10.38 -7.78 11.35
N VAL A 30 -9.42 -8.18 10.51
CA VAL A 30 -9.60 -8.65 9.13
C VAL A 30 -8.71 -9.89 8.94
N PRO A 31 -9.09 -10.86 8.09
CA PRO A 31 -8.33 -12.09 7.93
C PRO A 31 -7.06 -11.92 7.07
N ALA A 32 -7.00 -10.89 6.21
CA ALA A 32 -5.82 -10.60 5.40
C ALA A 32 -5.74 -9.13 4.98
N ILE A 33 -4.53 -8.66 4.68
CA ILE A 33 -4.28 -7.40 3.96
C ILE A 33 -3.80 -7.70 2.54
N ILE A 34 -4.51 -7.19 1.54
CA ILE A 34 -4.20 -7.40 0.12
C ILE A 34 -3.81 -6.06 -0.49
N VAL A 35 -2.62 -5.96 -1.09
CA VAL A 35 -2.04 -4.67 -1.49
C VAL A 35 -1.81 -4.61 -3.00
N PHE A 36 -2.25 -3.51 -3.61
CA PHE A 36 -2.00 -3.13 -5.00
C PHE A 36 -1.42 -1.73 -5.03
N GLY A 37 -0.54 -1.44 -5.98
CA GLY A 37 -0.03 -0.09 -6.09
C GLY A 37 1.36 0.08 -6.66
N ASP A 38 1.96 1.21 -6.31
CA ASP A 38 3.29 1.60 -6.75
C ASP A 38 4.37 1.43 -5.67
N SER A 39 5.48 2.13 -5.85
CA SER A 39 6.64 2.13 -4.94
C SER A 39 6.30 2.52 -3.50
N SER A 40 5.21 3.25 -3.27
CA SER A 40 4.77 3.63 -1.92
C SER A 40 4.32 2.43 -1.08
N VAL A 41 4.02 1.30 -1.73
CA VAL A 41 3.50 0.08 -1.10
C VAL A 41 4.14 -1.22 -1.63
N ASP A 42 5.13 -1.13 -2.53
CA ASP A 42 5.87 -2.28 -3.06
C ASP A 42 6.71 -2.96 -1.96
N ALA A 43 6.47 -4.26 -1.78
CA ALA A 43 7.18 -5.10 -0.82
C ALA A 43 8.43 -5.78 -1.41
N GLY A 44 8.75 -5.53 -2.68
CA GLY A 44 9.91 -6.09 -3.38
C GLY A 44 9.60 -6.84 -4.68
N ASN A 45 8.40 -6.72 -5.26
CA ASN A 45 8.06 -7.42 -6.51
C ASN A 45 8.99 -7.02 -7.66
N ASN A 46 9.45 -5.77 -7.68
CA ASN A 46 10.39 -5.29 -8.70
C ASN A 46 11.74 -6.02 -8.71
N ASN A 47 12.11 -6.72 -7.63
CA ASN A 47 13.36 -7.48 -7.59
C ASN A 47 13.35 -8.63 -8.61
N VAL A 48 12.18 -9.19 -8.90
CA VAL A 48 11.99 -10.43 -9.66
C VAL A 48 11.76 -10.17 -11.16
N ILE A 49 11.59 -8.91 -11.56
CA ILE A 49 11.40 -8.51 -12.97
C ILE A 49 12.63 -7.76 -13.51
N SER A 50 12.71 -7.65 -14.83
CA SER A 50 13.79 -6.92 -15.53
C SER A 50 13.43 -5.44 -15.67
N THR A 51 13.74 -4.66 -14.63
CA THR A 51 13.58 -3.20 -14.57
C THR A 51 14.77 -2.55 -13.84
N VAL A 52 15.00 -1.26 -14.08
CA VAL A 52 15.94 -0.42 -13.32
C VAL A 52 15.33 0.12 -12.02
N LEU A 53 14.00 0.13 -11.89
CA LEU A 53 13.30 0.57 -10.68
C LEU A 53 13.37 -0.53 -9.61
N LYS A 54 14.52 -0.63 -8.94
CA LYS A 54 14.72 -1.53 -7.80
C LYS A 54 15.24 -0.74 -6.61
N SER A 55 14.99 -1.25 -5.41
CA SER A 55 15.51 -0.74 -4.13
C SER A 55 16.12 -1.89 -3.32
N ASN A 56 16.77 -2.83 -4.02
CA ASN A 56 17.47 -3.98 -3.45
C ASN A 56 18.97 -3.72 -3.22
N PHE A 57 19.32 -2.47 -2.92
CA PHE A 57 20.69 -2.05 -2.63
C PHE A 57 20.69 -1.05 -1.46
N GLN A 58 21.85 -0.84 -0.82
CA GLN A 58 21.96 0.13 0.28
C GLN A 58 21.72 1.56 -0.21
N PRO A 59 21.07 2.45 0.58
CA PRO A 59 20.73 2.29 1.99
C PRO A 59 19.35 1.67 2.28
N TYR A 60 18.61 1.21 1.27
CA TYR A 60 17.28 0.63 1.45
C TYR A 60 17.32 -0.61 2.37
N GLY A 61 16.27 -0.81 3.17
CA GLY A 61 16.15 -1.95 4.08
C GLY A 61 17.05 -1.92 5.34
N ARG A 62 17.86 -0.88 5.57
CA ARG A 62 18.74 -0.79 6.76
C ARG A 62 18.02 -0.85 8.11
N ASP A 63 16.78 -0.37 8.16
CA ASP A 63 15.90 -0.33 9.33
C ASP A 63 14.83 -1.46 9.27
N PHE A 64 14.88 -2.33 8.26
CA PHE A 64 14.01 -3.50 8.15
C PHE A 64 14.59 -4.67 8.97
N GLU A 65 13.76 -5.66 9.27
CA GLU A 65 14.21 -6.87 9.97
C GLU A 65 15.36 -7.54 9.21
N GLY A 66 16.47 -7.78 9.89
CA GLY A 66 17.71 -8.29 9.29
C GLY A 66 18.64 -7.23 8.67
N GLY A 67 18.20 -5.97 8.52
CA GLY A 67 19.04 -4.87 8.03
C GLY A 67 19.51 -5.04 6.58
N HIS A 68 18.72 -5.70 5.74
CA HIS A 68 19.07 -5.99 4.34
C HIS A 68 18.04 -5.39 3.37
N PRO A 69 18.46 -4.95 2.17
CA PRO A 69 17.56 -4.41 1.16
C PRO A 69 16.53 -5.46 0.70
N THR A 70 15.24 -5.15 0.86
CA THR A 70 14.13 -6.04 0.47
C THR A 70 13.50 -5.67 -0.86
N GLY A 71 13.87 -4.54 -1.47
CA GLY A 71 13.13 -3.96 -2.60
C GLY A 71 11.94 -3.08 -2.19
N ARG A 72 11.77 -2.81 -0.90
CA ARG A 72 10.93 -1.71 -0.40
C ARG A 72 11.63 -0.38 -0.64
N PHE A 73 10.91 0.61 -1.18
CA PHE A 73 11.43 1.95 -1.47
C PHE A 73 11.53 2.83 -0.21
N CYS A 74 12.01 2.25 0.88
CA CYS A 74 12.32 2.94 2.12
C CYS A 74 13.40 2.16 2.90
N ASN A 75 13.80 2.68 4.04
CA ASN A 75 14.78 2.00 4.88
C ASN A 75 14.21 0.80 5.64
N GLY A 76 12.89 0.68 5.77
CA GLY A 76 12.27 -0.25 6.70
C GLY A 76 10.91 -0.73 6.23
N ARG A 77 9.95 -0.75 7.14
CA ARG A 77 8.57 -1.14 6.87
C ARG A 77 7.85 -0.07 6.05
N ILE A 78 6.95 -0.51 5.18
CA ILE A 78 6.08 0.35 4.37
C ILE A 78 4.70 0.50 5.04
N PRO A 79 3.87 1.50 4.68
CA PRO A 79 2.57 1.72 5.34
C PRO A 79 1.67 0.47 5.47
N PRO A 80 1.57 -0.43 4.45
CA PRO A 80 0.80 -1.67 4.58
C PRO A 80 1.28 -2.60 5.72
N ASP A 81 2.58 -2.62 6.00
CA ASP A 81 3.17 -3.44 7.06
C ASP A 81 2.65 -2.97 8.44
N PHE A 82 2.61 -1.66 8.68
CA PHE A 82 2.07 -1.08 9.92
C PHE A 82 0.56 -1.29 10.06
N ILE A 83 -0.17 -1.20 8.95
CA ILE A 83 -1.61 -1.50 8.93
C ILE A 83 -1.86 -2.96 9.28
N SER A 84 -1.10 -3.89 8.69
CA SER A 84 -1.19 -5.33 8.98
C SER A 84 -1.01 -5.63 10.47
N GLU A 85 0.05 -5.09 11.08
CA GLU A 85 0.31 -5.25 12.52
C GLU A 85 -0.80 -4.64 13.38
N ALA A 86 -1.30 -3.45 13.05
CA ALA A 86 -2.40 -2.80 13.78
C ALA A 86 -3.71 -3.62 13.74
N PHE A 87 -3.86 -4.49 12.74
CA PHE A 87 -4.97 -5.43 12.62
C PHE A 87 -4.73 -6.78 13.31
N GLY A 88 -3.56 -6.99 13.93
CA GLY A 88 -3.18 -8.25 14.57
C GLY A 88 -2.65 -9.31 13.60
N LEU A 89 -2.26 -8.91 12.38
CA LEU A 89 -1.66 -9.80 11.39
C LEU A 89 -0.13 -9.69 11.44
N LYS A 90 0.57 -10.43 10.56
CA LYS A 90 2.04 -10.42 10.49
C LYS A 90 2.59 -8.99 10.34
N PRO A 91 3.73 -8.66 10.97
CA PRO A 91 4.28 -7.31 10.96
C PRO A 91 4.80 -6.86 9.58
N SER A 92 4.98 -7.79 8.65
CA SER A 92 5.40 -7.52 7.27
C SER A 92 4.51 -8.26 6.28
N ILE A 93 4.18 -7.59 5.18
CA ILE A 93 3.45 -8.17 4.06
C ILE A 93 4.45 -8.61 2.98
N PRO A 94 4.49 -9.89 2.59
CA PRO A 94 5.41 -10.38 1.57
C PRO A 94 5.02 -9.94 0.15
N ALA A 95 6.03 -9.78 -0.72
CA ALA A 95 5.84 -9.58 -2.15
C ALA A 95 5.40 -10.90 -2.81
N TYR A 96 4.39 -10.84 -3.68
CA TYR A 96 3.84 -12.04 -4.32
C TYR A 96 4.85 -12.81 -5.19
N LEU A 97 5.75 -12.09 -5.86
CA LEU A 97 6.74 -12.69 -6.75
C LEU A 97 7.99 -13.21 -6.04
N ASP A 98 8.17 -12.91 -4.75
CA ASP A 98 9.36 -13.33 -4.03
C ASP A 98 9.33 -14.86 -3.78
N PRO A 99 10.30 -15.62 -4.32
CA PRO A 99 10.31 -17.08 -4.28
C PRO A 99 10.58 -17.65 -2.88
N SER A 100 10.95 -16.81 -1.90
CA SER A 100 11.12 -17.24 -0.51
C SER A 100 9.79 -17.47 0.21
N TYR A 101 8.68 -16.98 -0.34
CA TYR A 101 7.35 -17.09 0.26
C TYR A 101 6.47 -18.12 -0.46
N SER A 102 5.55 -18.69 0.31
CA SER A 102 4.58 -19.68 -0.15
C SER A 102 3.14 -19.18 0.04
N ILE A 103 2.16 -19.96 -0.44
CA ILE A 103 0.74 -19.64 -0.22
C ILE A 103 0.37 -19.57 1.27
N SER A 104 1.09 -20.30 2.14
CA SER A 104 0.89 -20.24 3.58
C SER A 104 1.29 -18.87 4.16
N ASP A 105 2.28 -18.22 3.55
CA ASP A 105 2.72 -16.89 3.94
C ASP A 105 1.72 -15.82 3.51
N PHE A 106 1.18 -15.98 2.31
CA PHE A 106 0.23 -15.08 1.68
C PHE A 106 -1.18 -15.13 2.31
N ALA A 107 -1.51 -16.19 3.06
CA ALA A 107 -2.85 -16.42 3.59
C ALA A 107 -3.37 -15.28 4.50
N THR A 108 -2.47 -14.54 5.15
CA THR A 108 -2.78 -13.41 6.03
C THR A 108 -2.38 -12.05 5.44
N GLY A 109 -1.70 -12.04 4.30
CA GLY A 109 -1.35 -10.80 3.63
C GLY A 109 -0.41 -11.00 2.45
N VAL A 110 -0.65 -10.25 1.37
CA VAL A 110 0.12 -10.35 0.13
C VAL A 110 0.15 -9.01 -0.59
N CYS A 111 1.31 -8.66 -1.15
CA CYS A 111 1.51 -7.45 -1.93
C CYS A 111 1.79 -7.75 -3.40
N PHE A 112 0.97 -7.18 -4.28
CA PHE A 112 1.09 -7.25 -5.74
C PHE A 112 1.68 -5.98 -6.36
N ALA A 113 1.83 -4.92 -5.56
CA ALA A 113 2.32 -3.61 -6.00
C ALA A 113 3.70 -3.69 -6.65
N SER A 114 3.95 -2.79 -7.59
CA SER A 114 5.22 -2.67 -8.31
C SER A 114 5.64 -1.21 -8.44
N ALA A 115 6.88 -0.90 -8.06
CA ALA A 115 7.38 0.46 -8.24
C ALA A 115 7.31 0.93 -9.68
N GLY A 116 6.82 2.17 -9.87
CA GLY A 116 6.56 2.77 -11.18
C GLY A 116 5.16 2.48 -11.76
N THR A 117 4.34 1.65 -11.12
CA THR A 117 2.96 1.42 -11.57
C THR A 117 2.14 2.71 -11.52
N GLY A 118 1.31 2.89 -12.55
CA GLY A 118 0.23 3.88 -12.57
C GLY A 118 -1.10 3.21 -12.90
N TYR A 119 -2.19 3.99 -12.90
CA TYR A 119 -3.46 3.51 -13.43
C TYR A 119 -3.38 3.28 -14.94
N ASP A 120 -2.67 4.14 -15.67
CA ASP A 120 -2.48 4.01 -17.11
C ASP A 120 -1.37 2.99 -17.41
N ASN A 121 -1.67 2.00 -18.26
CA ASN A 121 -0.71 1.01 -18.71
C ASN A 121 0.50 1.64 -19.41
N ALA A 122 0.32 2.81 -20.06
CA ALA A 122 1.44 3.53 -20.67
C ALA A 122 2.47 4.00 -19.63
N THR A 123 2.06 4.28 -18.40
CA THR A 123 2.95 4.67 -17.29
C THR A 123 3.90 3.52 -16.97
N SER A 124 3.40 2.29 -16.83
CA SER A 124 4.22 1.13 -16.50
C SER A 124 5.19 0.73 -17.62
N ASN A 125 4.88 1.08 -18.88
CA ASN A 125 5.75 0.84 -20.02
C ASN A 125 7.02 1.72 -20.01
N VAL A 126 7.01 2.87 -19.32
CA VAL A 126 8.16 3.80 -19.31
C VAL A 126 9.42 3.10 -18.77
N LEU A 127 9.27 2.33 -17.69
CA LEU A 127 10.37 1.64 -17.00
C LEU A 127 10.21 0.12 -16.97
N ASN A 128 9.32 -0.41 -17.82
CA ASN A 128 9.03 -1.84 -17.96
C ASN A 128 8.75 -2.53 -16.61
N VAL A 129 7.78 -1.97 -15.87
CA VAL A 129 7.36 -2.46 -14.55
C VAL A 129 6.01 -3.20 -14.64
N ILE A 130 5.54 -3.81 -13.56
CA ILE A 130 4.30 -4.60 -13.60
C ILE A 130 3.11 -3.63 -13.72
N PRO A 131 2.33 -3.66 -14.79
CA PRO A 131 1.16 -2.79 -14.89
C PRO A 131 0.03 -3.24 -13.97
N LEU A 132 -0.86 -2.30 -13.61
CA LEU A 132 -1.95 -2.55 -12.66
C LEU A 132 -2.85 -3.74 -13.06
N TRP A 133 -3.12 -3.93 -14.36
CA TRP A 133 -3.89 -5.10 -14.83
C TRP A 133 -3.17 -6.42 -14.54
N LYS A 134 -1.83 -6.43 -14.55
CA LYS A 134 -1.03 -7.62 -14.26
C LYS A 134 -0.99 -7.90 -12.76
N GLU A 135 -1.02 -6.86 -11.91
CA GLU A 135 -1.23 -7.02 -10.47
C GLU A 135 -2.58 -7.72 -10.18
N LEU A 136 -3.64 -7.37 -10.93
CA LEU A 136 -4.93 -8.05 -10.84
C LEU A 136 -4.87 -9.52 -11.29
N GLU A 137 -4.11 -9.83 -12.34
CA GLU A 137 -3.90 -11.21 -12.79
C GLU A 137 -3.14 -12.04 -11.73
N TYR A 138 -2.14 -11.46 -11.07
CA TYR A 138 -1.49 -12.10 -9.94
C TYR A 138 -2.45 -12.33 -8.77
N TYR A 139 -3.36 -11.39 -8.52
CA TYR A 139 -4.41 -11.60 -7.54
C TYR A 139 -5.34 -12.76 -7.90
N LYS A 140 -5.77 -12.90 -9.16
CA LYS A 140 -6.57 -14.05 -9.61
C LYS A 140 -5.84 -15.37 -9.43
N ASP A 141 -4.54 -15.41 -9.75
CA ASP A 141 -3.68 -16.58 -9.50
C ASP A 141 -3.58 -16.90 -7.99
N TYR A 142 -3.36 -15.89 -7.15
CA TYR A 142 -3.41 -16.01 -5.69
C TYR A 142 -4.75 -16.57 -5.21
N GLN A 143 -5.89 -16.11 -5.75
CA GLN A 143 -7.20 -16.63 -5.34
C GLN A 143 -7.32 -18.14 -5.59
N ASN A 144 -6.79 -18.63 -6.72
CA ASN A 144 -6.80 -20.06 -7.04
C ASN A 144 -5.90 -20.85 -6.09
N LYS A 145 -4.67 -20.36 -5.83
CA LYS A 145 -3.74 -20.99 -4.89
C LYS A 145 -4.31 -21.01 -3.47
N LEU A 146 -4.93 -19.93 -3.02
CA LEU A 146 -5.51 -19.84 -1.68
C LEU A 146 -6.70 -20.79 -1.54
N ARG A 147 -7.58 -20.89 -2.55
CA ARG A 147 -8.67 -21.87 -2.56
C ARG A 147 -8.16 -23.30 -2.46
N ALA A 148 -7.07 -23.63 -3.14
CA ALA A 148 -6.45 -24.95 -3.03
C ALA A 148 -5.86 -25.21 -1.63
N TYR A 149 -5.33 -24.17 -0.98
CA TYR A 149 -4.68 -24.27 0.33
C TYR A 149 -5.66 -24.34 1.51
N VAL A 150 -6.67 -23.45 1.57
CA VAL A 150 -7.60 -23.36 2.72
C VAL A 150 -9.02 -23.88 2.42
N GLY A 151 -9.29 -24.28 1.18
CA GLY A 151 -10.62 -24.66 0.70
C GLY A 151 -11.52 -23.48 0.32
N ASN A 152 -12.49 -23.74 -0.55
CA ASN A 152 -13.35 -22.71 -1.15
C ASN A 152 -14.10 -21.84 -0.14
N ARG A 153 -14.68 -22.46 0.91
CA ARG A 153 -15.45 -21.73 1.91
C ARG A 153 -14.60 -20.70 2.65
N LYS A 154 -13.44 -21.11 3.15
CA LYS A 154 -12.55 -20.23 3.92
C LYS A 154 -11.89 -19.19 3.02
N ALA A 155 -11.50 -19.56 1.80
CA ALA A 155 -10.94 -18.62 0.84
C ALA A 155 -11.93 -17.50 0.49
N ASN A 156 -13.20 -17.83 0.23
CA ASN A 156 -14.22 -16.83 -0.06
C ASN A 156 -14.49 -15.90 1.13
N GLU A 157 -14.46 -16.41 2.37
CA GLU A 157 -14.52 -15.60 3.59
C GLU A 157 -13.32 -14.64 3.68
N ILE A 158 -12.11 -15.12 3.39
CA ILE A 158 -10.91 -14.26 3.34
C ILE A 158 -11.09 -13.16 2.30
N PHE A 159 -11.52 -13.48 1.08
CA PHE A 159 -11.68 -12.47 0.02
C PHE A 159 -12.72 -11.41 0.38
N SER A 160 -13.85 -11.80 0.99
CA SER A 160 -14.90 -10.85 1.36
C SER A 160 -14.53 -10.01 2.58
N GLU A 161 -13.77 -10.57 3.54
CA GLU A 161 -13.49 -9.89 4.80
C GLU A 161 -12.12 -9.20 4.86
N ALA A 162 -11.19 -9.50 3.94
CA ALA A 162 -9.89 -8.86 3.82
C ALA A 162 -9.99 -7.35 3.57
N LEU A 163 -8.95 -6.62 4.00
CA LEU A 163 -8.76 -5.21 3.68
C LEU A 163 -7.85 -5.09 2.46
N TYR A 164 -8.33 -4.40 1.44
CA TYR A 164 -7.62 -4.13 0.20
C TYR A 164 -7.05 -2.72 0.26
N LEU A 165 -5.75 -2.57 0.06
CA LEU A 165 -5.05 -1.28 0.05
C LEU A 165 -4.61 -0.97 -1.38
N MET A 166 -4.91 0.24 -1.85
CA MET A 166 -4.51 0.74 -3.16
C MET A 166 -3.78 2.07 -3.01
N SER A 167 -2.61 2.21 -3.63
CA SER A 167 -1.82 3.46 -3.65
C SER A 167 -1.13 3.65 -5.01
N LEU A 168 -1.67 4.56 -5.82
CA LEU A 168 -1.34 4.76 -7.24
C LEU A 168 -1.62 6.21 -7.65
N GLY A 169 -1.05 6.65 -8.77
CA GLY A 169 -1.45 7.88 -9.46
C GLY A 169 -0.31 8.87 -9.64
N THR A 170 0.64 8.92 -8.71
CA THR A 170 1.78 9.86 -8.78
C THR A 170 2.59 9.67 -10.05
N ASN A 171 2.90 8.41 -10.40
CA ASN A 171 3.69 8.08 -11.60
C ASN A 171 2.96 8.45 -12.89
N ASP A 172 1.63 8.37 -12.93
CA ASP A 172 0.86 8.73 -14.12
C ASP A 172 1.09 10.20 -14.50
N PHE A 173 1.25 11.07 -13.50
CA PHE A 173 1.54 12.48 -13.73
C PHE A 173 3.04 12.74 -13.92
N LEU A 174 3.88 12.32 -12.97
CA LEU A 174 5.29 12.70 -12.96
C LEU A 174 6.10 11.92 -14.00
N GLU A 175 5.98 10.60 -14.02
CA GLU A 175 6.80 9.72 -14.88
C GLU A 175 6.24 9.60 -16.30
N ASN A 176 4.95 9.87 -16.51
CA ASN A 176 4.31 9.75 -17.82
C ASN A 176 3.85 11.11 -18.38
N TYR A 177 2.83 11.74 -17.80
CA TYR A 177 2.22 12.94 -18.36
C TYR A 177 3.20 14.11 -18.50
N TYR A 178 3.93 14.49 -17.45
CA TYR A 178 4.82 15.64 -17.46
C TYR A 178 6.20 15.36 -18.03
N THR A 179 6.71 14.14 -17.88
CA THR A 179 8.02 13.77 -18.41
C THR A 179 8.00 13.59 -19.93
N PHE A 180 6.97 12.92 -20.49
CA PHE A 180 6.91 12.62 -21.92
C PHE A 180 5.86 13.46 -22.66
N PRO A 181 6.04 13.76 -23.96
CA PRO A 181 5.06 14.52 -24.73
C PRO A 181 3.84 13.68 -25.14
N THR A 182 3.96 12.35 -25.16
CA THR A 182 2.95 11.44 -25.74
C THR A 182 1.57 11.65 -25.11
N ARG A 183 1.43 11.56 -23.78
CA ARG A 183 0.13 11.76 -23.12
C ARG A 183 -0.33 13.22 -23.13
N ARG A 184 0.57 14.18 -22.99
CA ARG A 184 0.25 15.62 -23.12
C ARG A 184 -0.27 16.02 -24.50
N SER A 185 0.12 15.31 -25.55
CA SER A 185 -0.40 15.54 -26.90
C SER A 185 -1.81 14.98 -27.12
N GLN A 186 -2.25 14.04 -26.28
CA GLN A 186 -3.55 13.37 -26.37
C GLN A 186 -4.59 13.95 -25.41
N PHE A 187 -4.14 14.46 -24.27
CA PHE A 187 -5.02 14.91 -23.19
C PHE A 187 -4.54 16.24 -22.61
N THR A 188 -5.49 17.14 -22.35
CA THR A 188 -5.30 18.14 -21.29
C THR A 188 -5.19 17.44 -19.94
N VAL A 189 -4.59 18.09 -18.93
CA VAL A 189 -4.37 17.45 -17.63
C VAL A 189 -5.68 17.00 -16.99
N ARG A 190 -6.76 17.80 -17.13
CA ARG A 190 -8.09 17.45 -16.64
C ARG A 190 -8.70 16.24 -17.34
N GLN A 191 -8.54 16.14 -18.65
CA GLN A 191 -8.99 14.97 -19.41
C GLN A 191 -8.19 13.71 -19.00
N TYR A 192 -6.90 13.88 -18.72
CA TYR A 192 -6.07 12.78 -18.25
C TYR A 192 -6.48 12.32 -16.85
N GLU A 193 -6.74 13.24 -15.91
CA GLU A 193 -7.33 12.89 -14.60
C GLU A 193 -8.64 12.10 -14.75
N ASP A 194 -9.55 12.54 -15.63
CA ASP A 194 -10.83 11.84 -15.85
C ASP A 194 -10.61 10.44 -16.44
N PHE A 195 -9.64 10.30 -17.34
CA PHE A 195 -9.22 9.02 -17.89
C PHE A 195 -8.69 8.08 -16.78
N LEU A 196 -7.80 8.56 -15.91
CA LEU A 196 -7.27 7.78 -14.79
C LEU A 196 -8.37 7.39 -13.78
N VAL A 197 -9.32 8.28 -13.49
CA VAL A 197 -10.49 7.97 -12.64
C VAL A 197 -11.36 6.87 -13.27
N GLY A 198 -11.52 6.87 -14.60
CA GLY A 198 -12.18 5.78 -15.32
C GLY A 198 -11.45 4.44 -15.15
N LEU A 199 -10.12 4.43 -15.25
CA LEU A 199 -9.31 3.22 -15.03
C LEU A 199 -9.40 2.74 -13.58
N ALA A 200 -9.34 3.64 -12.60
CA ALA A 200 -9.52 3.33 -11.19
C ALA A 200 -10.90 2.70 -10.93
N ARG A 201 -11.96 3.27 -11.51
CA ARG A 201 -13.33 2.72 -11.44
C ARG A 201 -13.39 1.29 -11.93
N ASN A 202 -12.82 1.03 -13.11
CA ASN A 202 -12.85 -0.29 -13.73
C ASN A 202 -12.12 -1.32 -12.85
N PHE A 203 -10.91 -0.98 -12.38
CA PHE A 203 -10.14 -1.87 -11.52
C PHE A 203 -10.85 -2.20 -10.20
N ILE A 204 -11.43 -1.19 -9.52
CA ILE A 204 -12.17 -1.40 -8.28
C ILE A 204 -13.42 -2.24 -8.51
N THR A 205 -14.11 -2.04 -9.64
CA THR A 205 -15.29 -2.84 -10.01
C THR A 205 -14.90 -4.30 -10.25
N GLU A 206 -13.78 -4.56 -10.93
CA GLU A 206 -13.24 -5.92 -11.08
C GLU A 206 -12.87 -6.56 -9.74
N LEU A 207 -12.18 -5.84 -8.85
CA LEU A 207 -11.87 -6.33 -7.50
C LEU A 207 -13.15 -6.68 -6.71
N TYR A 208 -14.19 -5.86 -6.85
CA TYR A 208 -15.49 -6.15 -6.26
C TYR A 208 -16.11 -7.43 -6.83
N HIS A 209 -16.06 -7.65 -8.15
CA HIS A 209 -16.54 -8.88 -8.77
C HIS A 209 -15.71 -10.12 -8.38
N LEU A 210 -14.43 -9.95 -8.06
CA LEU A 210 -13.57 -10.99 -7.50
C LEU A 210 -13.77 -11.22 -5.99
N GLY A 211 -14.71 -10.53 -5.35
CA GLY A 211 -15.11 -10.76 -3.97
C GLY A 211 -14.62 -9.72 -2.97
N GLY A 212 -13.82 -8.74 -3.39
CA GLY A 212 -13.36 -7.66 -2.50
C GLY A 212 -14.51 -6.79 -1.99
N ARG A 213 -14.56 -6.54 -0.67
CA ARG A 213 -15.62 -5.72 -0.05
C ARG A 213 -15.12 -4.58 0.82
N LYS A 214 -13.85 -4.56 1.25
CA LYS A 214 -13.30 -3.50 2.10
C LYS A 214 -12.08 -2.90 1.41
N ILE A 215 -12.22 -1.74 0.78
CA ILE A 215 -11.16 -1.15 -0.05
C ILE A 215 -10.77 0.23 0.49
N SER A 216 -9.48 0.44 0.71
CA SER A 216 -8.89 1.74 1.01
C SER A 216 -8.16 2.25 -0.24
N LEU A 217 -8.65 3.34 -0.80
CA LEU A 217 -8.02 4.02 -1.93
C LEU A 217 -7.24 5.23 -1.43
N THR A 218 -5.93 5.19 -1.59
CA THR A 218 -5.03 6.25 -1.11
C THR A 218 -4.94 7.38 -2.13
N GLY A 219 -5.09 8.62 -1.67
CA GLY A 219 -4.88 9.80 -2.51
C GLY A 219 -3.40 10.04 -2.81
N VAL A 220 -3.13 10.79 -3.88
CA VAL A 220 -1.76 11.21 -4.23
C VAL A 220 -1.23 12.24 -3.22
N PRO A 221 0.07 12.22 -2.88
CA PRO A 221 0.69 13.18 -1.98
C PRO A 221 0.83 14.57 -2.64
N PRO A 222 1.34 15.60 -1.94
CA PRO A 222 1.77 16.85 -2.57
C PRO A 222 2.96 16.58 -3.50
N MET A 223 2.66 16.08 -4.71
CA MET A 223 3.65 15.50 -5.60
C MET A 223 4.65 16.54 -6.15
N GLY A 224 4.26 17.81 -6.22
CA GLY A 224 5.17 18.91 -6.55
C GLY A 224 6.21 19.19 -5.47
N CYS A 225 6.04 18.64 -4.26
CA CYS A 225 7.01 18.73 -3.18
C CYS A 225 7.94 17.51 -3.08
N LEU A 226 7.83 16.54 -3.99
CA LEU A 226 8.72 15.38 -3.97
C LEU A 226 10.17 15.81 -4.23
N PRO A 227 11.17 15.12 -3.64
CA PRO A 227 12.56 15.54 -3.71
C PRO A 227 13.08 15.76 -5.14
N LEU A 228 12.72 14.88 -6.08
CA LEU A 228 13.13 15.01 -7.49
C LEU A 228 12.59 16.30 -8.10
N GLU A 229 11.28 16.54 -7.98
CA GLU A 229 10.60 17.74 -8.50
C GLU A 229 11.15 19.04 -7.93
N ARG A 230 11.45 19.06 -6.63
CA ARG A 230 12.07 20.23 -5.99
C ARG A 230 13.52 20.43 -6.45
N THR A 231 14.27 19.34 -6.59
CA THR A 231 15.67 19.42 -7.04
C THR A 231 15.77 19.96 -8.46
N THR A 232 14.86 19.57 -9.35
CA THR A 232 14.82 20.03 -10.75
C THR A 232 14.19 21.41 -10.91
N ASN A 233 13.42 21.91 -9.94
CA ASN A 233 12.85 23.26 -9.91
C ASN A 233 13.89 24.35 -9.58
N ILE A 234 14.96 24.44 -10.36
CA ILE A 234 16.07 25.40 -10.17
C ILE A 234 15.57 26.85 -10.24
N MET A 235 14.67 27.15 -11.19
CA MET A 235 14.12 28.50 -11.36
C MET A 235 13.18 28.90 -10.22
N GLY A 236 12.46 27.95 -9.65
CA GLY A 236 11.60 28.15 -8.47
C GLY A 236 12.33 27.97 -7.14
N GLN A 237 13.66 28.12 -7.11
CA GLN A 237 14.48 28.07 -5.89
C GLN A 237 14.30 26.77 -5.07
N HIS A 238 14.09 25.64 -5.75
CA HIS A 238 13.83 24.36 -5.11
C HIS A 238 12.60 24.31 -4.20
N ASP A 239 11.66 25.24 -4.40
CA ASP A 239 10.34 25.19 -3.77
C ASP A 239 9.46 24.15 -4.46
N CYS A 240 8.32 23.82 -3.85
CA CYS A 240 7.36 22.92 -4.44
C CYS A 240 6.78 23.47 -5.76
N LEU A 241 6.59 22.60 -6.75
CA LEU A 241 5.87 22.94 -7.98
C LEU A 241 4.37 23.03 -7.69
N GLN A 242 3.87 24.26 -7.54
CA GLN A 242 2.47 24.49 -7.15
C GLN A 242 1.47 23.92 -8.16
N ASP A 243 1.78 23.95 -9.46
CA ASP A 243 0.91 23.37 -10.50
C ASP A 243 0.72 21.87 -10.30
N TYR A 244 1.76 21.14 -9.88
CA TYR A 244 1.66 19.71 -9.63
C TYR A 244 0.86 19.44 -8.35
N ASN A 245 1.01 20.27 -7.33
CA ASN A 245 0.20 20.18 -6.12
C ASN A 245 -1.28 20.50 -6.39
N ASN A 246 -1.58 21.45 -7.27
CA ASN A 246 -2.95 21.77 -7.68
C ASN A 246 -3.61 20.57 -8.37
N VAL A 247 -2.88 19.88 -9.25
CA VAL A 247 -3.36 18.64 -9.90
C VAL A 247 -3.55 17.52 -8.89
N ALA A 248 -2.63 17.37 -7.93
CA ALA A 248 -2.80 16.37 -6.86
C ALA A 248 -4.09 16.60 -6.06
N VAL A 249 -4.40 17.85 -5.69
CA VAL A 249 -5.65 18.20 -4.99
C VAL A 249 -6.87 17.98 -5.88
N GLU A 250 -6.85 18.42 -7.15
CA GLU A 250 -7.95 18.24 -8.09
C GLU A 250 -8.25 16.74 -8.31
N PHE A 251 -7.22 15.95 -8.58
CA PHE A 251 -7.32 14.51 -8.79
C PHE A 251 -7.81 13.77 -7.54
N ASN A 252 -7.30 14.11 -6.34
CA ASN A 252 -7.79 13.55 -5.08
C ASN A 252 -9.29 13.81 -4.88
N GLY A 253 -9.75 15.02 -5.21
CA GLY A 253 -11.19 15.33 -5.17
C GLY A 253 -12.01 14.47 -6.15
N LYS A 254 -11.45 14.13 -7.33
CA LYS A 254 -12.10 13.22 -8.29
C LYS A 254 -12.16 11.79 -7.76
N LEU A 255 -11.08 11.28 -7.15
CA LEU A 255 -11.04 9.95 -6.54
C LEU A 255 -11.99 9.82 -5.34
N GLU A 256 -12.10 10.85 -4.49
CA GLU A 256 -13.05 10.86 -3.38
C GLU A 256 -14.50 10.80 -3.86
N ARG A 257 -14.83 11.53 -4.93
CA ARG A 257 -16.14 11.44 -5.59
C ARG A 257 -16.39 10.06 -6.18
N LEU A 258 -15.39 9.45 -6.82
CA LEU A 258 -15.47 8.08 -7.33
C LEU A 258 -15.79 7.08 -6.21
N VAL A 259 -15.06 7.15 -5.09
CA VAL A 259 -15.31 6.32 -3.90
C VAL A 259 -16.74 6.48 -3.41
N SER A 260 -17.23 7.72 -3.35
CA SER A 260 -18.62 8.01 -2.95
C SER A 260 -19.65 7.43 -3.93
N GLN A 261 -19.37 7.44 -5.23
CA GLN A 261 -20.23 6.83 -6.26
C GLN A 261 -20.27 5.31 -6.14
N LEU A 262 -19.11 4.66 -6.09
CA LEU A 262 -19.00 3.20 -6.03
C LEU A 262 -19.67 2.62 -4.78
N LYS A 263 -19.59 3.31 -3.63
CA LYS A 263 -20.32 2.90 -2.40
C LYS A 263 -21.84 2.87 -2.58
N ARG A 264 -22.41 3.69 -3.47
CA ARG A 264 -23.86 3.70 -3.76
C ARG A 264 -24.23 2.68 -4.82
N GLU A 265 -23.35 2.46 -5.79
CA GLU A 265 -23.61 1.60 -6.95
C GLU A 265 -23.34 0.11 -6.68
N LEU A 266 -22.44 -0.21 -5.74
CA LEU A 266 -21.99 -1.58 -5.46
C LEU A 266 -22.44 -2.03 -4.06
N PRO A 267 -23.52 -2.84 -3.96
CA PRO A 267 -24.05 -3.28 -2.68
C PRO A 267 -23.04 -4.03 -1.80
N GLY A 268 -22.97 -3.68 -0.52
CA GLY A 268 -22.08 -4.33 0.44
C GLY A 268 -20.60 -3.91 0.31
N LEU A 269 -20.24 -3.08 -0.67
CA LEU A 269 -18.91 -2.51 -0.76
C LEU A 269 -18.71 -1.42 0.30
N ARG A 270 -17.66 -1.57 1.10
CA ARG A 270 -17.15 -0.57 2.04
C ARG A 270 -15.88 0.01 1.47
N MET A 271 -15.89 1.31 1.20
CA MET A 271 -14.70 2.02 0.77
C MET A 271 -14.37 3.21 1.65
N LEU A 272 -13.07 3.46 1.77
CA LEU A 272 -12.47 4.65 2.34
C LEU A 272 -11.57 5.29 1.28
N PHE A 273 -11.69 6.61 1.13
CA PHE A 273 -10.66 7.41 0.46
C PHE A 273 -9.73 7.97 1.53
N THR A 274 -8.44 7.63 1.47
CA THR A 274 -7.43 8.11 2.43
C THR A 274 -6.89 9.46 1.97
N SER A 275 -7.72 10.50 2.11
CA SER A 275 -7.38 11.89 1.78
C SER A 275 -6.26 12.46 2.65
N THR A 276 -6.14 11.97 3.89
CA THR A 276 -5.15 12.42 4.87
C THR A 276 -3.70 12.25 4.42
N THR A 277 -3.44 11.43 3.40
CA THR A 277 -2.10 11.27 2.80
C THR A 277 -1.54 12.61 2.35
N TYR A 278 -2.31 13.40 1.59
CA TYR A 278 -1.86 14.71 1.13
C TYR A 278 -1.57 15.63 2.32
N ASP A 279 -2.52 15.73 3.25
CA ASP A 279 -2.45 16.66 4.38
C ASP A 279 -1.30 16.34 5.33
N ILE A 280 -1.10 15.05 5.68
CA ILE A 280 -0.03 14.62 6.58
C ILE A 280 1.33 14.94 5.96
N PHE A 281 1.57 14.58 4.70
CA PHE A 281 2.84 14.90 4.04
C PHE A 281 3.05 16.40 3.93
N TYR A 282 2.01 17.16 3.59
CA TYR A 282 2.11 18.62 3.50
C TYR A 282 2.40 19.26 4.87
N GLN A 283 1.79 18.76 5.95
CA GLN A 283 2.08 19.21 7.32
C GLN A 283 3.51 18.86 7.76
N ILE A 284 4.03 17.67 7.41
CA ILE A 284 5.43 17.31 7.66
C ILE A 284 6.37 18.29 6.97
N ILE A 285 6.08 18.66 5.72
CA ILE A 285 6.91 19.61 4.95
C ILE A 285 6.85 21.02 5.57
N ARG A 286 5.66 21.47 5.98
CA ARG A 286 5.45 22.84 6.49
C ARG A 286 5.83 23.02 7.96
N SER A 287 5.72 21.95 8.75
CA SER A 287 5.90 21.95 10.20
C SER A 287 6.69 20.73 10.67
N PRO A 288 7.90 20.47 10.14
CA PRO A 288 8.64 19.23 10.40
C PRO A 288 8.94 19.00 11.89
N ALA A 289 9.16 20.07 12.66
CA ALA A 289 9.41 20.00 14.10
C ALA A 289 8.27 19.35 14.90
N ALA A 290 7.03 19.36 14.38
CA ALA A 290 5.89 18.71 15.01
C ALA A 290 5.90 17.17 14.82
N TYR A 291 6.67 16.66 13.88
CA TYR A 291 6.70 15.24 13.49
C TYR A 291 8.04 14.54 13.83
N GLY A 292 8.97 15.28 14.44
CA GLY A 292 10.26 14.75 14.87
C GLY A 292 11.37 15.80 14.83
N LYS A 293 12.58 15.40 15.21
CA LYS A 293 13.75 16.24 15.07
C LYS A 293 14.21 16.23 13.61
N LEU A 294 14.34 17.41 13.01
CA LEU A 294 15.07 17.58 11.76
C LEU A 294 16.54 17.22 12.02
N TYR A 295 17.03 16.14 11.40
CA TYR A 295 18.47 15.91 11.35
C TYR A 295 19.07 16.90 10.36
N SER A 296 19.76 17.92 10.87
CA SER A 296 20.41 18.97 10.08
C SER A 296 21.73 18.56 9.42
N SER A 297 21.99 17.26 9.23
CA SER A 297 23.25 16.78 8.68
C SER A 297 23.07 15.66 7.65
N PHE A 298 22.77 16.05 6.40
CA PHE A 298 23.23 15.32 5.21
C PHE A 298 24.66 15.79 4.84
N THR A 299 25.52 15.98 5.84
CA THR A 299 26.94 16.22 5.62
C THR A 299 27.72 15.09 6.26
N LYS A 300 28.46 14.37 5.40
CA LYS A 300 29.44 13.31 5.70
C LYS A 300 28.84 11.93 5.98
N GLU A 301 28.60 11.19 4.89
CA GLU A 301 29.12 9.84 4.67
C GLU A 301 28.57 9.33 3.31
N PHE A 302 29.25 9.77 2.26
CA PHE A 302 29.39 9.05 1.00
C PHE A 302 30.89 8.97 0.72
#